data_AF-A0A376RK60-F1
#
_entry.id   AF-A0A376RK60-F1
#
_cell.length_a   1.000
_cell.length_b   1.000
_cell.length_c   1.000
_cell.angle_alpha   90.00
_cell.angle_beta   90.00
_cell.angle_gamma   90.00
#
_symmetry.space_group_name_H-M   'P 1'
#
loop_
_entity.id
_entity.type
_entity.pdbx_description
1 polymer ?
#
loop_
_entity_poly.entity_id
_entity_poly.type
_entity_poly.pdbx_seq_one_letter_code
_entity_poly.pdbx_strand_id
1 'polypeptide(L)' 'MDTIENLKATVDRVRYMSFDHVSPPEMLLRQHLDIFSALQKRDGDAVERAMTQHLQEISESVRQIRQENSDWFSEE' A
#
# COMPACT_ATOMS: atom_id res chain seq x y z
N MET A 1 -24.71 -14.72 15.64
CA MET A 1 -23.69 -15.37 14.77
C MET A 1 -23.02 -14.24 14.01
N ASP A 2 -22.43 -13.30 14.75
CA ASP A 2 -22.23 -11.91 14.26
C ASP A 2 -20.76 -11.51 14.19
N THR A 3 -19.85 -12.44 14.50
CA THR A 3 -18.43 -12.13 14.68
C THR A 3 -17.61 -12.37 13.43
N ILE A 4 -17.92 -13.40 12.62
CA ILE A 4 -17.15 -13.70 11.40
C ILE A 4 -17.56 -12.78 10.24
N GLU A 5 -18.86 -12.50 10.08
CA GLU A 5 -19.33 -11.60 9.02
C GLU A 5 -18.93 -10.15 9.26
N ASN A 6 -18.98 -9.66 10.51
CA ASN A 6 -18.48 -8.32 10.83
C ASN A 6 -16.97 -8.20 10.63
N LEU A 7 -16.18 -9.22 11.02
CA LEU A 7 -14.74 -9.23 10.79
C LEU A 7 -14.41 -9.23 9.30
N LYS A 8 -15.15 -10.02 8.51
CA LYS A 8 -15.03 -10.06 7.06
C LYS A 8 -15.40 -8.73 6.42
N ALA A 9 -16.48 -8.09 6.88
CA ALA A 9 -16.89 -6.78 6.40
C ALA A 9 -15.83 -5.71 6.69
N THR A 10 -15.19 -5.74 7.87
CA THR A 10 -14.08 -4.83 8.20
C THR A 10 -12.87 -5.09 7.31
N VAL A 11 -12.44 -6.35 7.12
CA VAL A 11 -11.32 -6.71 6.24
C VAL A 11 -11.58 -6.34 4.78
N ASP A 12 -12.78 -6.60 4.27
CA ASP A 12 -13.15 -6.24 2.90
C ASP A 12 -13.22 -4.71 2.72
N ARG A 13 -13.59 -3.95 3.76
CA ARG A 13 -13.59 -2.47 3.76
C ARG A 13 -12.18 -1.88 3.81
N VAL A 14 -11.26 -2.46 4.60
CA VAL A 14 -9.82 -2.14 4.58
C VAL A 14 -9.25 -2.36 3.17
N ARG A 15 -9.59 -3.50 2.56
CA ARG A 15 -9.08 -3.88 1.24
C ARG A 15 -9.61 -2.98 0.12
N TYR A 16 -10.85 -2.51 0.22
CA TYR A 16 -11.48 -1.65 -0.77
C TYR A 16 -10.97 -0.20 -0.68
N MET A 17 -10.75 0.34 0.53
CA MET A 17 -10.32 1.74 0.71
C MET A 17 -8.80 1.95 0.53
N SER A 18 -7.97 0.94 0.82
CA SER A 18 -6.51 1.04 0.62
C SER A 18 -6.12 1.16 -0.86
N PHE A 19 -6.96 0.67 -1.79
CA PHE A 19 -6.68 0.66 -3.23
C PHE A 19 -7.19 1.91 -3.96
N ASP A 20 -8.22 2.59 -3.47
CA ASP A 20 -8.84 3.73 -4.18
C ASP A 20 -8.45 5.12 -3.63
N HIS A 21 -8.02 5.24 -2.36
CA HIS A 21 -7.93 6.57 -1.71
C HIS A 21 -6.52 7.10 -1.43
N VAL A 22 -5.49 6.25 -1.49
CA VAL A 22 -4.19 6.59 -0.87
C VAL A 22 -3.01 6.50 -1.81
N SER A 23 -2.99 5.49 -2.67
CA SER A 23 -2.06 5.38 -3.80
C SER A 23 -2.84 4.88 -5.01
N PRO A 24 -3.00 5.68 -6.08
CA PRO A 24 -3.70 5.22 -7.27
C PRO A 24 -3.05 3.93 -7.81
N PRO A 25 -3.83 2.88 -8.16
CA PRO A 25 -3.28 1.62 -8.66
C PRO A 25 -2.35 1.80 -9.87
N GLU A 26 -2.62 2.79 -10.73
CA GLU A 26 -1.81 3.14 -11.88
C GLU A 26 -0.42 3.64 -11.49
N MET A 27 -0.31 4.38 -10.38
CA MET A 27 0.96 4.88 -9.86
C MET A 27 1.81 3.73 -9.33
N LEU A 28 1.24 2.82 -8.54
CA LEU A 28 1.98 1.66 -8.03
C LEU A 28 2.43 0.74 -9.18
N LEU A 29 1.58 0.54 -10.18
CA LEU A 29 1.96 -0.18 -11.39
C LEU A 29 3.14 0.49 -12.10
N ARG A 30 3.15 1.83 -12.19
CA ARG A 30 4.26 2.57 -12.78
C ARG A 30 5.56 2.37 -11.99
N GLN A 31 5.51 2.47 -10.66
CA GLN A 31 6.68 2.24 -9.81
C GLN A 31 7.23 0.81 -9.96
N HIS A 32 6.36 -0.20 -10.06
CA HIS A 32 6.79 -1.58 -10.35
C HIS A 32 7.46 -1.71 -11.71
N LEU A 33 6.96 -1.03 -12.74
CA LEU A 33 7.58 -1.02 -14.07
C LEU A 33 8.96 -0.34 -14.04
N ASP A 34 9.15 0.68 -13.22
CA ASP A 34 10.44 1.37 -13.06
C ASP A 34 11.47 0.45 -12.35
N ILE A 35 11.07 -0.26 -11.29
CA ILE A 35 11.89 -1.28 -10.63
C ILE A 35 12.27 -2.38 -11.63
N PHE A 36 11.29 -2.91 -12.37
CA PHE A 36 11.52 -3.94 -13.38
C PHE A 36 12.50 -3.48 -14.47
N SER A 37 12.33 -2.25 -14.95
CA SER A 37 13.22 -1.66 -15.97
C SER A 37 14.66 -1.51 -15.47
N ALA A 38 14.85 -1.14 -14.19
CA ALA A 38 16.17 -1.06 -13.57
C ALA A 38 16.82 -2.45 -13.43
N LEU A 39 16.04 -3.47 -13.03
CA LEU A 39 16.49 -4.85 -12.97
C LEU A 39 16.92 -5.39 -14.34
N GLN A 40 16.14 -5.12 -15.40
CA GLN A 40 16.49 -5.54 -16.76
C GLN A 40 17.82 -4.95 -17.23
N LYS A 41 18.13 -3.72 -16.82
CA LYS A 41 19.40 -3.05 -17.11
C LYS A 41 20.55 -3.50 -16.21
N ARG A 42 20.28 -4.30 -15.18
CA ARG A 42 21.24 -4.69 -14.13
C ARG A 42 21.91 -3.49 -13.45
N ASP A 43 21.17 -2.39 -13.34
CA ASP A 43 21.62 -1.15 -12.72
C ASP A 43 21.23 -1.17 -11.23
N GLY A 44 22.17 -1.58 -10.37
CA GLY A 44 21.94 -1.73 -8.93
C GLY A 44 21.50 -0.43 -8.26
N ASP A 45 22.13 0.69 -8.62
CA ASP A 45 21.81 1.99 -8.04
C ASP A 45 20.40 2.46 -8.47
N ALA A 46 19.99 2.17 -9.71
CA ALA A 46 18.64 2.47 -10.17
C ALA A 46 17.59 1.60 -9.47
N VAL A 47 17.90 0.32 -9.21
CA VAL A 47 17.01 -0.57 -8.44
C VAL A 47 16.83 -0.05 -7.03
N GLU A 48 17.92 0.31 -6.34
CA GLU A 48 17.87 0.86 -4.99
C GLU A 48 16.97 2.10 -4.94
N ARG A 49 17.21 3.09 -5.82
CA ARG A 49 16.40 4.32 -5.88
C ARG A 49 14.92 4.03 -6.12
N ALA A 50 14.59 3.17 -7.09
CA ALA A 50 13.21 2.84 -7.43
C ALA A 50 12.50 2.10 -6.27
N MET A 51 13.21 1.19 -5.60
CA MET A 51 12.70 0.48 -4.43
C MET A 51 12.51 1.40 -3.23
N THR A 52 13.43 2.34 -2.98
CA THR A 52 13.29 3.34 -1.91
C THR A 52 12.04 4.19 -2.12
N GLN A 53 11.84 4.71 -3.34
CA GLN A 53 10.64 5.49 -3.67
C GLN A 53 9.36 4.68 -3.47
N HIS A 54 9.33 3.45 -3.94
CA HIS A 54 8.17 2.58 -3.81
C HIS A 54 7.81 2.30 -2.34
N LEU A 55 8.80 2.01 -1.51
CA LEU A 55 8.59 1.73 -0.08
C LEU A 55 8.20 2.98 0.71
N GLN A 56 8.70 4.15 0.32
CA GLN A 56 8.26 5.43 0.88
C GLN A 56 6.77 5.65 0.62
N GLU A 57 6.33 5.49 -0.63
CA GLU A 57 4.93 5.64 -1.02
C GLU A 57 3.99 4.69 -0.23
N ILE A 58 4.39 3.42 -0.11
CA ILE A 58 3.65 2.44 0.70
C ILE A 58 3.59 2.89 2.17
N SER A 59 4.71 3.35 2.73
CA SER A 59 4.78 3.77 4.13
C SER A 59 3.92 5.00 4.41
N GLU A 60 3.88 5.95 3.48
CA GLU A 60 3.00 7.12 3.54
C GLU A 60 1.54 6.71 3.46
N SER A 61 1.23 5.79 2.54
CA SER A 61 -0.12 5.30 2.38
C SER A 61 -0.63 4.59 3.63
N VAL A 62 0.17 3.70 4.21
CA VAL A 62 -0.16 3.02 5.48
C VAL A 62 -0.38 4.03 6.61
N ARG A 63 0.45 5.09 6.67
CA ARG A 63 0.30 6.13 7.69
C ARG A 63 -1.03 6.88 7.54
N GLN A 64 -1.40 7.26 6.32
CA GLN A 64 -2.65 7.95 6.05
C GLN A 64 -3.87 7.08 6.40
N ILE A 65 -3.86 5.80 6.02
CA ILE A 65 -4.92 4.85 6.39
C ILE A 65 -5.09 4.77 7.90
N ARG A 66 -3.99 4.71 8.65
CA ARG A 66 -4.01 4.68 10.12
C ARG A 66 -4.57 5.97 10.74
N GLN A 67 -4.31 7.13 10.13
CA GLN A 67 -4.84 8.41 10.60
C GLN A 67 -6.34 8.53 10.32
N GLU A 68 -6.79 8.12 9.15
CA GLU A 68 -8.20 8.16 8.76
C GLU A 68 -9.07 7.12 9.49
N ASN A 69 -8.46 6.04 9.97
CA ASN A 69 -9.14 4.93 10.62
C ASN A 69 -8.54 4.63 12.00
N SER A 70 -8.25 5.67 12.80
CA SER A 70 -7.62 5.54 14.12
C SER A 70 -8.34 4.52 15.02
N ASP A 71 -9.66 4.50 14.95
CA ASP A 71 -10.54 3.65 15.76
C ASP A 71 -10.44 2.16 15.41
N TRP A 72 -9.84 1.82 14.27
CA TRP A 72 -9.63 0.43 13.84
C TRP A 72 -8.32 -0.15 14.36
N PHE A 73 -7.41 0.71 14.82
CA PHE A 73 -6.08 0.34 15.31
C PHE A 73 -5.89 0.60 16.81
N SER A 74 -6.90 1.13 17.49
CA SER A 74 -6.94 1.16 18.96
C SER A 74 -7.09 -0.26 19.50
N GLU A 75 -6.09 -0.73 20.25
CA GLU A 75 -6.25 -1.88 21.14
C GLU A 75 -7.17 -1.47 22.29
N GLU A 76 -8.16 -2.32 22.58
CA GLU A 76 -8.96 -2.23 23.81
C GLU A 76 -8.10 -2.54 25.04
#